data_AF-A0A970ZE35-F1
#
_entry.id   AF-A0A970ZE35-F1
#
_cell.length_a   1.000
_cell.length_b   1.000
_cell.length_c   1.000
_cell.angle_alpha   90.00
_cell.angle_beta   90.00
_cell.angle_gamma   90.00
#
_symmetry.space_group_name_H-M   'P 1'
#
loop_
_entity.id
_entity.type
_entity.pdbx_description
1 polymer ?
#
loop_
_entity_poly.entity_id
_entity_poly.type
_entity_poly.pdbx_seq_one_letter_code
_entity_poly.pdbx_strand_id
1 'polypeptide(L)'
;KKKESASKGKQLMLQLGALKKELENGDSQKVQSYMDYREGRITKEEFIFLRAEREKSHVELQEKIRSLEAEYEEYLNAGNQAAKDSTVADRASKLSDEELKQIMYDAIERVNVSDSQHIEIVWKFDDLFTAA
;
A
#
# COMPACT_ATOMS: atom_id res chain seq x y z
N LYS A 1 6.15 14.69 11.59
CA LYS A 1 5.23 14.02 10.63
C LYS A 1 5.87 13.69 9.26
N LYS A 2 6.23 14.63 8.35
CA LYS A 2 6.83 14.27 7.02
C LYS A 2 8.15 13.46 7.06
N LYS A 3 9.01 13.70 8.06
CA LYS A 3 10.27 12.93 8.24
C LYS A 3 10.04 11.50 8.75
N GLU A 4 9.02 11.28 9.56
CA GLU A 4 8.70 9.96 10.14
C GLU A 4 8.04 9.05 9.10
N SER A 5 7.18 9.60 8.23
CA SER A 5 6.57 8.83 7.14
C SER A 5 7.64 8.35 6.16
N ALA A 6 8.52 9.24 5.70
CA ALA A 6 9.64 8.89 4.83
C ALA A 6 10.58 7.84 5.44
N SER A 7 10.77 7.88 6.77
CA SER A 7 11.52 6.85 7.51
C SER A 7 10.80 5.50 7.51
N LYS A 8 9.47 5.47 7.69
CA LYS A 8 8.67 4.24 7.70
C LYS A 8 8.71 3.52 6.34
N GLY A 9 8.53 4.26 5.24
CA GLY A 9 8.59 3.68 3.89
C GLY A 9 9.97 3.06 3.56
N LYS A 10 11.06 3.72 3.99
CA LYS A 10 12.42 3.18 3.81
C LYS A 10 12.65 1.92 4.65
N GLN A 11 12.11 1.87 5.86
CA GLN A 11 12.21 0.70 6.74
C GLN A 11 11.46 -0.51 6.18
N LEU A 12 10.23 -0.31 5.68
CA LEU A 12 9.44 -1.36 5.02
C LEU A 12 10.17 -1.93 3.80
N MET A 13 10.75 -1.08 2.97
CA MET A 13 11.50 -1.50 1.79
C MET A 13 12.76 -2.31 2.16
N LEU A 14 13.49 -1.89 3.21
CA LEU A 14 14.65 -2.64 3.71
C LEU A 14 14.25 -4.02 4.25
N GLN A 15 13.15 -4.10 5.00
CA GLN A 15 12.63 -5.36 5.52
C GLN A 15 12.18 -6.30 4.41
N LEU A 16 11.48 -5.79 3.39
CA LEU A 16 11.11 -6.58 2.20
C LEU A 16 12.34 -7.11 1.47
N GLY A 17 13.38 -6.28 1.29
CA GLY A 17 14.63 -6.70 0.67
C GLY A 17 15.35 -7.80 1.46
N ALA A 18 15.34 -7.71 2.79
CA ALA A 18 15.91 -8.74 3.65
C ALA A 18 15.15 -10.08 3.55
N LEU A 19 13.81 -10.04 3.60
CA LEU A 19 12.98 -11.24 3.50
C LEU A 19 13.08 -11.90 2.12
N LYS A 20 13.17 -11.12 1.03
CA LYS A 20 13.38 -11.65 -0.32
C LYS A 20 14.73 -12.36 -0.46
N LYS A 21 15.80 -11.80 0.13
CA LYS A 21 17.11 -12.48 0.19
C LYS A 21 17.06 -13.76 1.01
N GLU A 22 16.30 -13.78 2.10
CA GLU A 22 16.13 -14.99 2.91
C GLU A 22 15.44 -16.12 2.11
N LEU A 23 14.48 -15.77 1.26
CA LEU A 23 13.84 -16.68 0.31
C LEU A 23 14.85 -17.28 -0.69
N GLU A 24 15.68 -16.43 -1.31
CA GLU A 24 16.73 -16.85 -2.27
C GLU A 24 17.78 -17.76 -1.59
N ASN A 25 18.13 -17.48 -0.34
CA ASN A 25 19.02 -18.34 0.44
C ASN A 25 18.39 -19.72 0.69
N GLY A 26 17.07 -19.80 0.90
CA GLY A 26 16.34 -21.06 1.02
C GLY A 26 16.45 -21.94 -0.24
N ASP A 27 16.40 -21.33 -1.42
CA ASP A 27 16.59 -22.04 -2.70
C ASP A 27 18.01 -22.62 -2.81
N SER A 28 19.02 -21.87 -2.37
CA SER A 28 20.41 -22.34 -2.33
C SER A 28 20.59 -23.51 -1.35
N GLN A 29 19.95 -23.45 -0.19
CA GLN A 29 19.96 -24.54 0.80
C GLN A 29 19.28 -25.82 0.28
N LYS A 30 18.23 -25.69 -0.53
CA LYS A 30 17.58 -26.84 -1.19
C LYS A 30 18.54 -27.57 -2.12
N VAL A 31 19.31 -26.84 -2.92
CA VAL A 31 20.33 -27.44 -3.79
C VAL A 31 21.41 -28.13 -2.97
N GLN A 32 21.90 -27.49 -1.91
CA GLN A 32 22.92 -28.07 -1.03
C GLN A 32 22.45 -29.36 -0.35
N SER A 33 21.26 -29.36 0.25
CA SER A 33 20.71 -30.57 0.89
C SER A 33 20.51 -31.73 -0.10
N TYR A 34 20.20 -31.44 -1.37
CA TYR A 34 20.14 -32.47 -2.39
C TYR A 34 21.51 -33.06 -2.71
N MET A 35 22.55 -32.23 -2.79
CA MET A 35 23.93 -32.70 -2.99
C MET A 35 24.39 -33.56 -1.82
N ASP A 36 24.16 -33.11 -0.58
CA ASP A 36 24.55 -33.85 0.63
C ASP A 36 23.85 -35.22 0.72
N TYR A 37 22.57 -35.30 0.33
CA TYR A 37 21.86 -36.58 0.26
C TYR A 37 22.44 -37.49 -0.83
N ARG A 38 22.72 -36.94 -2.02
CA ARG A 38 23.29 -37.68 -3.15
C ARG A 38 24.68 -38.22 -2.84
N GLU A 39 25.47 -37.47 -2.09
CA GLU A 39 26.83 -37.84 -1.67
C GLU A 39 26.83 -38.71 -0.40
N GLY A 40 25.65 -39.03 0.15
CA GLY A 40 25.49 -39.87 1.35
C GLY A 40 25.96 -39.21 2.65
N ARG A 41 26.15 -37.88 2.66
CA ARG A 41 26.49 -37.11 3.87
C ARG A 41 25.32 -37.00 4.83
N ILE A 42 24.09 -37.08 4.31
CA ILE A 42 22.85 -37.14 5.09
C ILE A 42 22.01 -38.34 4.64
N THR A 43 21.20 -38.84 5.57
CA THR A 43 20.22 -39.89 5.34
C THR A 43 18.99 -39.36 4.59
N LYS A 44 18.18 -40.28 4.08
CA LYS A 44 16.92 -39.95 3.42
C LYS A 44 15.95 -39.28 4.39
N GLU A 45 15.91 -39.76 5.63
CA GLU A 45 15.06 -39.26 6.70
C GLU A 45 15.44 -37.81 7.06
N GLU A 46 16.75 -37.53 7.21
CA GLU A 46 17.25 -36.17 7.42
C GLU A 46 16.92 -35.25 6.24
N PHE A 47 17.07 -35.71 5.00
CA PHE A 47 16.70 -34.93 3.82
C PHE A 47 15.20 -34.58 3.78
N ILE A 48 14.33 -35.53 4.11
CA ILE A 48 12.88 -35.30 4.17
C ILE A 48 12.53 -34.30 5.28
N PHE A 49 13.14 -34.44 6.46
CA PHE A 49 12.95 -33.52 7.58
C PHE A 49 13.37 -32.09 7.21
N LEU A 50 14.58 -31.92 6.69
CA LEU A 50 15.11 -30.61 6.26
C LEU A 50 14.25 -29.98 5.16
N ARG A 51 13.70 -30.79 4.25
CA ARG A 51 12.76 -30.31 3.24
C ARG A 51 11.46 -29.82 3.87
N ALA A 52 10.90 -30.55 4.82
CA ALA A 52 9.65 -30.17 5.48
C ALA A 52 9.81 -28.88 6.29
N GLU A 53 10.92 -28.72 7.02
CA GLU A 53 11.23 -27.46 7.72
C GLU A 53 11.36 -26.29 6.76
N ARG A 54 12.13 -26.46 5.67
CA ARG A 54 12.28 -25.39 4.66
C ARG A 54 10.95 -25.00 4.04
N GLU A 55 10.09 -25.97 3.71
CA GLU A 55 8.78 -25.68 3.12
C GLU A 55 7.93 -24.85 4.08
N LYS A 56 7.93 -25.22 5.37
CA LYS A 56 7.22 -24.47 6.41
C LYS A 56 7.76 -23.03 6.51
N SER A 57 9.08 -22.86 6.63
CA SER A 57 9.70 -21.53 6.69
C SER A 57 9.45 -20.72 5.42
N HIS A 58 9.42 -21.35 4.25
CA HIS A 58 9.14 -20.69 2.97
C HIS A 58 7.71 -20.14 2.93
N VAL A 59 6.72 -20.93 3.38
CA VAL A 59 5.32 -20.47 3.49
C VAL A 59 5.20 -19.29 4.47
N GLU A 60 5.80 -19.39 5.66
CA GLU A 60 5.79 -18.31 6.65
C GLU A 60 6.45 -17.02 6.14
N LEU A 61 7.59 -17.15 5.43
CA LEU A 61 8.27 -16.02 4.81
C LEU A 61 7.44 -15.39 3.69
N GLN A 62 6.78 -16.19 2.85
CA GLN A 62 5.90 -15.68 1.80
C GLN A 62 4.68 -14.93 2.36
N GLU A 63 4.05 -15.44 3.41
CA GLU A 63 2.95 -14.75 4.08
C GLU A 63 3.41 -13.41 4.67
N LYS A 64 4.59 -13.40 5.30
CA LYS A 64 5.17 -12.18 5.86
C LYS A 64 5.50 -11.15 4.78
N ILE A 65 6.07 -11.58 3.66
CA ILE A 65 6.31 -10.70 2.50
C ILE A 65 4.99 -10.11 1.99
N ARG A 66 3.97 -10.94 1.79
CA ARG A 66 2.66 -10.49 1.31
C ARG A 66 2.02 -9.46 2.25
N SER A 67 2.09 -9.70 3.56
CA SER A 67 1.59 -8.76 4.56
C SER A 67 2.34 -7.43 4.55
N LEU A 68 3.68 -7.46 4.41
CA LEU A 68 4.49 -6.25 4.34
C LEU A 68 4.31 -5.48 3.03
N GLU A 69 4.10 -6.18 1.91
CA GLU A 69 3.77 -5.56 0.61
C GLU A 69 2.43 -4.83 0.69
N ALA A 70 1.41 -5.42 1.33
CA ALA A 70 0.14 -4.76 1.57
C ALA A 70 0.28 -3.50 2.47
N GLU A 71 1.03 -3.59 3.57
CA GLU A 71 1.28 -2.42 4.43
C GLU A 71 2.02 -1.30 3.69
N TYR A 72 2.96 -1.67 2.82
CA TYR A 72 3.68 -0.70 2.00
C TYR A 72 2.78 -0.02 0.97
N GLU A 73 1.87 -0.77 0.34
CA GLU A 73 0.90 -0.22 -0.61
C GLU A 73 -0.10 0.73 0.07
N GLU A 74 -0.61 0.37 1.24
CA GLU A 74 -1.45 1.27 2.06
C GLU A 74 -0.70 2.55 2.43
N TYR A 75 0.58 2.43 2.82
CA TYR A 75 1.42 3.59 3.11
C TYR A 75 1.57 4.53 1.90
N LEU A 76 1.76 3.98 0.69
CA LEU A 76 1.83 4.77 -0.54
C LEU A 76 0.49 5.46 -0.86
N ASN A 77 -0.63 4.74 -0.71
CA ASN A 77 -1.96 5.28 -0.96
C ASN A 77 -2.31 6.41 0.00
N ALA A 78 -2.00 6.25 1.30
CA ALA A 78 -2.18 7.31 2.29
C ALA A 78 -1.31 8.55 1.98
N GLY A 79 -0.07 8.35 1.53
CA GLY A 79 0.81 9.43 1.08
C GLY A 79 0.27 10.18 -0.15
N ASN A 80 -0.25 9.44 -1.13
CA ASN A 80 -0.84 10.00 -2.34
C ASN A 80 -2.15 10.75 -2.06
N GLN A 81 -2.99 10.24 -1.18
CA GLN A 81 -4.23 10.93 -0.78
C GLN A 81 -3.92 12.24 -0.07
N ALA A 82 -3.00 12.22 0.90
CA ALA A 82 -2.58 13.45 1.60
C ALA A 82 -1.94 14.48 0.65
N ALA A 83 -1.24 14.03 -0.40
CA ALA A 83 -0.70 14.91 -1.43
C ALA A 83 -1.80 15.52 -2.29
N LYS A 84 -2.80 14.73 -2.73
CA LYS A 84 -3.96 15.21 -3.49
C LYS A 84 -4.75 16.23 -2.67
N ASP A 85 -5.07 15.93 -1.42
CA ASP A 85 -5.81 16.82 -0.53
C ASP A 85 -5.06 18.14 -0.32
N SER A 86 -3.73 18.09 -0.15
CA SER A 86 -2.89 19.29 -0.06
C SER A 86 -2.88 20.11 -1.35
N THR A 87 -2.88 19.49 -2.53
CA THR A 87 -2.91 20.23 -3.81
C THR A 87 -4.25 20.90 -4.08
N VAL A 88 -5.35 20.28 -3.65
CA VAL A 88 -6.69 20.88 -3.73
C VAL A 88 -6.78 22.07 -2.78
N ALA A 89 -6.32 21.90 -1.53
CA ALA A 89 -6.30 22.99 -0.54
C ALA A 89 -5.39 24.16 -0.96
N ASP A 90 -4.21 23.89 -1.52
CA ASP A 90 -3.27 24.91 -2.00
C ASP A 90 -3.77 25.62 -3.28
N ARG A 91 -4.52 24.93 -4.14
CA ARG A 91 -5.20 25.58 -5.28
C ARG A 91 -6.33 26.48 -4.80
N ALA A 92 -7.15 26.00 -3.86
CA ALA A 92 -8.25 26.78 -3.31
C ALA A 92 -7.77 28.05 -2.57
N SER A 93 -6.64 27.96 -1.86
CA SER A 93 -6.09 29.11 -1.11
C SER A 93 -5.41 30.18 -1.98
N LYS A 94 -5.12 29.87 -3.25
CA LYS A 94 -4.49 30.80 -4.21
C LYS A 94 -5.49 31.53 -5.09
N LEU A 95 -6.77 31.13 -5.08
CA LEU A 95 -7.83 31.80 -5.81
C LEU A 95 -8.29 33.03 -5.04
N SER A 96 -8.54 34.13 -5.75
CA SER A 96 -9.27 35.27 -5.18
C SER A 96 -10.72 34.89 -4.89
N ASP A 97 -11.39 35.62 -3.99
CA ASP A 97 -12.80 35.38 -3.64
C ASP A 97 -13.71 35.41 -4.88
N GLU A 98 -13.41 36.29 -5.83
CA GLU A 98 -14.14 36.44 -7.09
C GLU A 98 -13.96 35.22 -8.00
N GLU A 99 -12.72 34.73 -8.15
CA GLU A 99 -12.43 33.54 -8.95
C GLU A 99 -13.04 32.29 -8.31
N LEU A 100 -12.96 32.17 -6.99
CA LEU A 100 -13.56 31.06 -6.25
C LEU A 100 -15.09 31.06 -6.42
N LYS A 101 -15.76 32.20 -6.28
CA LYS A 101 -17.20 32.34 -6.52
C LYS A 101 -17.57 31.96 -7.95
N GLN A 102 -16.78 32.38 -8.93
CA GLN A 102 -17.04 32.08 -10.33
C GLN A 102 -16.91 30.58 -10.63
N ILE A 103 -15.87 29.93 -10.09
CA ILE A 103 -15.70 28.47 -10.18
C ILE A 103 -16.86 27.74 -9.48
N MET A 104 -17.25 28.19 -8.28
CA MET A 104 -18.38 27.60 -7.55
C MET A 104 -19.69 27.72 -8.32
N TYR A 105 -20.02 28.90 -8.86
CA TYR A 105 -21.25 29.08 -9.64
C TYR A 105 -21.26 28.27 -10.94
N ASP A 106 -20.10 28.08 -11.58
CA ASP A 106 -20.03 27.22 -12.75
C ASP A 106 -20.14 25.72 -12.38
N ALA A 107 -19.72 25.32 -11.19
CA ALA A 107 -19.82 23.95 -10.70
C ALA A 107 -21.23 23.56 -10.21
N ILE A 108 -22.05 24.53 -9.79
CA ILE A 108 -23.40 24.31 -9.25
C ILE A 108 -24.42 24.19 -10.39
N GLU A 109 -25.22 23.12 -10.38
CA GLU A 109 -26.35 22.94 -11.28
C GLU A 109 -27.59 23.70 -10.78
N ARG A 110 -27.94 23.50 -9.51
CA ARG A 110 -29.06 24.18 -8.84
C ARG A 110 -28.85 24.25 -7.33
N VAL A 111 -29.39 25.28 -6.69
CA VAL A 111 -29.54 25.36 -5.23
C VAL A 111 -31.02 25.25 -4.88
N ASN A 112 -31.37 24.25 -4.06
CA ASN A 112 -32.69 24.12 -3.48
C ASN A 112 -32.66 24.76 -2.08
N VAL A 113 -33.61 25.65 -1.78
CA VAL A 113 -33.74 26.30 -0.47
C VAL A 113 -35.06 25.86 0.14
N SER A 114 -34.99 25.05 1.20
CA SER A 114 -36.16 24.46 1.85
C SER A 114 -36.69 25.33 2.99
N ASP A 115 -35.78 25.89 3.79
CA ASP A 115 -36.11 26.85 4.85
C ASP A 115 -34.90 27.77 5.13
N SER A 116 -34.97 28.61 6.18
CA SER A 116 -33.89 29.54 6.53
C SER A 116 -32.61 28.89 7.05
N GLN A 117 -32.61 27.57 7.26
CA GLN A 117 -31.48 26.79 7.78
C GLN A 117 -31.05 25.64 6.86
N HIS A 118 -31.89 25.25 5.89
CA HIS A 118 -31.66 24.10 5.02
C HIS A 118 -31.57 24.53 3.56
N ILE A 119 -30.35 24.42 3.03
CA ILE A 119 -30.07 24.49 1.60
C ILE A 119 -29.49 23.16 1.13
N GLU A 120 -29.79 22.80 -0.10
CA GLU A 120 -29.22 21.65 -0.80
C GLU A 120 -28.61 22.13 -2.11
N ILE A 121 -27.36 21.74 -2.37
CA ILE A 121 -26.62 22.12 -3.58
C ILE A 121 -26.54 20.89 -4.49
N VAL A 122 -27.13 21.00 -5.67
CA VAL A 122 -27.01 20.04 -6.76
C VAL A 122 -25.83 20.45 -7.63
N TRP A 123 -24.87 19.55 -7.81
CA TRP A 123 -23.64 19.78 -8.57
C TRP A 123 -23.77 19.28 -10.01
N LYS A 124 -23.11 19.94 -10.97
CA LYS A 124 -23.15 19.54 -12.40
C LYS A 124 -22.40 18.24 -12.72
N PHE A 125 -21.63 17.70 -11.77
CA PHE A 125 -20.88 16.45 -11.91
C PHE A 125 -21.51 15.36 -11.04
N ASP A 126 -21.52 14.14 -11.55
CA ASP A 126 -21.97 12.97 -10.80
C ASP A 126 -21.21 12.88 -9.48
N ASP A 127 -21.93 12.54 -8.41
CA ASP A 127 -21.34 12.32 -7.11
C ASP A 127 -20.40 11.10 -7.21
N LEU A 128 -19.10 11.37 -7.35
CA LEU A 128 -18.03 10.38 -7.45
C LEU A 128 -17.97 9.43 -6.25
N PHE A 129 -18.79 9.66 -5.21
CA PHE A 129 -18.97 8.81 -4.05
C PHE A 129 -20.26 7.97 -4.06
N THR A 130 -21.10 8.07 -5.09
CA THR A 130 -22.31 7.22 -5.28
C THR A 130 -22.12 6.05 -6.24
N ALA A 131 -20.89 5.51 -6.33
CA ALA A 131 -20.69 4.18 -6.87
C ALA A 131 -21.07 3.14 -5.79
N ALA A 132 -22.35 2.78 -5.73
CA ALA A 132 -22.88 1.63 -5.00
C ALA A 132 -23.59 0.67 -5.97
#